data_AF-A0A077YX65-F1
#
_entry.id   AF-A0A077YX65-F1
#
_cell.length_a   1.000
_cell.length_b   1.000
_cell.length_c   1.000
_cell.angle_alpha   90.00
_cell.angle_beta   90.00
_cell.angle_gamma   90.00
#
_symmetry.space_group_name_H-M   'P 1'
#
loop_
_entity.id
_entity.type
_entity.pdbx_description
1 polymer ?
#
loop_
_entity_poly.entity_id
_entity_poly.type
_entity_poly.pdbx_seq_one_letter_code
_entity_poly.pdbx_strand_id
1 'polypeptide(L)'
;MVVSILCLFVLLHFAIGGELDDCFNRFPIIRGRLTWEQYMLECMKNRQYNVLSGEKEPFLEESSFFTDKQLKYLHSFDDDFSSAPPFPAAVRREYRDLTKKERDAFHQCLRRMNTEKIDGVSKYDLFGKLHNIDLAPASHVGPAVLPWHREYLRRFETAMRRIDSTVSLPYWDPTIEARLENCSDSTLWSNELMGSCYGSDRSSSFTRREWYTSTEPFEFKRNLGRHGEMSFTDELLAEIADYESLAEFGVCKNVKFEKALRKTRQWVGGDMEYLKTAGKDPLFYMLLAYVDYRFEDWRQMHPHAMYPADHEACTIFHFGKTPMFPFSPLKNKDGLSRAYTTKYYSYSKSPECNTKKPTCSNPHLSCNVELKRCAGRLVPRAKCKRHLYGEEPCYNSRCLNNICVAELFLA
;
A
#
# COMPACT_ATOMS: atom_id res chain seq x y z
N MET A 1 -26.18 -7.06 44.72
CA MET A 1 -25.50 -7.86 43.68
C MET A 1 -25.59 -7.20 42.29
N VAL A 2 -25.26 -5.92 42.15
CA VAL A 2 -25.31 -5.20 40.85
C VAL A 2 -24.07 -4.29 40.69
N VAL A 3 -22.89 -4.77 41.11
CA VAL A 3 -21.65 -3.98 41.00
C VAL A 3 -20.58 -4.67 40.14
N SER A 4 -20.83 -5.86 39.60
CA SER A 4 -19.75 -6.63 38.92
C SER A 4 -19.79 -6.67 37.39
N ILE A 5 -20.73 -6.01 36.70
CA ILE A 5 -20.81 -6.06 35.23
C ILE A 5 -20.12 -4.86 34.55
N LEU A 6 -19.95 -3.73 35.25
CA LEU A 6 -19.33 -2.53 34.66
C LEU A 6 -17.80 -2.62 34.54
N CYS A 7 -17.12 -3.46 35.32
CA CYS A 7 -15.66 -3.62 35.22
C CYS A 7 -15.20 -4.45 34.01
N LEU A 8 -16.09 -5.18 33.32
CA LEU A 8 -15.71 -6.02 32.17
C LEU A 8 -15.80 -5.30 30.82
N PHE A 9 -16.44 -4.13 30.75
CA PHE A 9 -16.46 -3.30 29.54
C PHE A 9 -15.42 -2.18 29.54
N VAL A 10 -14.70 -2.00 30.65
CA VAL A 10 -13.35 -1.43 30.63
C VAL A 10 -12.34 -2.55 30.33
N LEU A 11 -12.70 -3.46 29.42
CA LEU A 11 -11.76 -3.85 28.39
C LEU A 11 -11.36 -2.53 27.74
N LEU A 12 -10.31 -1.94 28.30
CA LEU A 12 -9.45 -0.97 27.66
C LEU A 12 -9.28 -1.51 26.24
N HIS A 13 -10.13 -1.03 25.35
CA HIS A 13 -9.66 -0.51 24.11
C HIS A 13 -8.52 0.38 24.56
N PHE A 14 -7.31 -0.20 24.65
CA PHE A 14 -6.12 0.53 24.31
C PHE A 14 -6.47 1.07 22.93
N ALA A 15 -7.15 2.21 22.93
CA ALA A 15 -7.40 2.97 21.75
C ALA A 15 -5.99 3.41 21.43
N ILE A 16 -5.32 2.63 20.59
CA ILE A 16 -4.01 2.95 20.02
C ILE A 16 -4.16 4.21 19.13
N GLY A 17 -5.30 4.92 19.15
CA GLY A 17 -5.44 6.22 18.54
C GLY A 17 -4.81 7.24 19.48
N GLY A 18 -3.64 7.74 19.12
CA GLY A 18 -3.12 8.93 19.76
C GLY A 18 -3.85 10.17 19.22
N GLU A 19 -3.39 11.33 19.67
CA GLU A 19 -4.01 12.61 19.37
C GLU A 19 -4.05 12.94 17.87
N LEU A 20 -3.01 12.55 17.12
CA LEU A 20 -2.98 12.76 15.68
C LEU A 20 -4.00 11.87 14.97
N ASP A 21 -4.08 10.58 15.32
CA ASP A 21 -5.09 9.67 14.78
C ASP A 21 -6.51 10.22 15.04
N ASP A 22 -6.77 10.67 16.27
CA ASP A 22 -8.05 11.28 16.64
C ASP A 22 -8.32 12.58 15.87
N CYS A 23 -7.31 13.44 15.70
CA CYS A 23 -7.44 14.69 14.94
C CYS A 23 -7.79 14.41 13.48
N PHE A 24 -7.09 13.47 12.84
CA PHE A 24 -7.29 13.06 11.46
C PHE A 24 -8.70 12.50 11.22
N ASN A 25 -9.19 11.69 12.15
CA ASN A 25 -10.52 11.07 12.07
C ASN A 25 -11.69 12.07 12.27
N ARG A 26 -11.43 13.29 12.77
CA ARG A 26 -12.45 14.35 12.92
C ARG A 26 -12.74 15.13 11.63
N PHE A 27 -11.99 14.92 10.55
CA PHE A 27 -12.18 15.66 9.29
C PHE A 27 -13.63 15.69 8.76
N PRO A 28 -14.40 14.57 8.77
CA PRO A 28 -15.78 14.58 8.25
C PRO A 28 -16.69 15.64 8.90
N ILE A 29 -16.39 16.05 10.13
CA ILE A 29 -17.15 17.04 10.91
C ILE A 29 -16.84 18.48 10.45
N ILE A 30 -15.65 18.72 9.89
CA ILE A 30 -15.13 20.07 9.57
C ILE A 30 -15.26 20.38 8.06
N ARG A 31 -15.95 19.53 7.29
CA ARG A 31 -16.13 19.67 5.83
C ARG A 31 -16.55 21.11 5.46
N GLY A 32 -15.76 21.76 4.59
CA GLY A 32 -16.13 23.03 3.96
C GLY A 32 -15.09 24.16 4.04
N ARG A 33 -14.12 24.11 4.99
CA ARG A 33 -13.08 25.16 5.12
C ARG A 33 -11.71 24.78 4.56
N LEU A 34 -11.35 23.51 4.64
CA LEU A 34 -10.05 22.99 4.21
C LEU A 34 -10.25 21.73 3.38
N THR A 35 -9.33 21.48 2.45
CA THR A 35 -9.18 20.14 1.87
C THR A 35 -8.73 19.15 2.95
N TRP A 36 -8.92 17.85 2.70
CA TRP A 36 -8.47 16.82 3.63
C TRP A 36 -6.97 16.97 3.91
N GLU A 37 -6.15 17.14 2.87
CA GLU A 37 -4.70 17.28 2.98
C GLU A 37 -4.30 18.50 3.83
N GLN A 38 -4.96 19.65 3.63
CA GLN A 38 -4.69 20.86 4.41
C GLN A 38 -5.10 20.70 5.88
N TYR A 39 -6.24 20.05 6.16
CA TYR A 39 -6.67 19.79 7.53
C TYR A 39 -5.69 18.88 8.28
N MET A 40 -5.17 17.86 7.58
CA MET A 40 -4.20 16.94 8.14
C MET A 40 -2.87 17.65 8.43
N LEU A 41 -2.47 18.58 7.56
CA LEU A 41 -1.31 19.44 7.80
C LEU A 41 -1.53 20.32 9.05
N GLU A 42 -2.74 20.80 9.30
CA GLU A 42 -3.06 21.57 10.51
C GLU A 42 -2.95 20.72 11.78
N CYS A 43 -3.48 19.50 11.77
CA CYS A 43 -3.29 18.53 12.86
C CYS A 43 -1.80 18.28 13.15
N MET A 44 -0.99 18.10 12.10
CA MET A 44 0.46 17.90 12.21
C MET A 44 1.19 19.14 12.76
N LYS A 45 0.79 20.35 12.32
CA LYS A 45 1.33 21.62 12.84
C LYS A 45 1.01 21.82 14.32
N ASN A 46 -0.22 21.52 14.72
CA ASN A 46 -0.62 21.57 16.13
C ASN A 46 0.20 20.59 16.98
N ARG A 47 0.41 19.35 16.49
CA ARG A 47 1.30 18.39 17.15
C ARG A 47 2.72 18.94 17.28
N GLN A 48 3.28 19.52 16.23
CA GLN A 48 4.60 20.14 16.27
C GLN A 48 4.68 21.29 17.28
N TYR A 49 3.66 22.15 17.35
CA TYR A 49 3.65 23.26 18.30
C TYR A 49 3.81 22.77 19.74
N ASN A 50 3.03 21.76 20.13
CA ASN A 50 3.10 21.13 21.47
C ASN A 50 4.47 20.50 21.76
N VAL A 51 5.19 20.12 20.72
CA VAL A 51 6.52 19.53 20.84
C VAL A 51 7.58 20.60 21.04
N LEU A 52 7.51 21.67 20.24
CA LEU A 52 8.46 22.78 20.34
C LEU A 52 8.26 23.61 21.61
N SER A 53 7.05 23.63 22.19
CA SER A 53 6.79 24.25 23.49
C SER A 53 7.32 23.43 24.68
N GLY A 54 7.77 22.19 24.45
CA GLY A 54 8.18 21.26 25.51
C GLY A 54 7.00 20.67 26.29
N GLU A 55 5.76 20.93 25.88
CA GLU A 55 4.57 20.34 26.50
C GLU A 55 4.46 18.84 26.21
N LYS A 56 5.03 18.37 25.10
CA LYS A 56 4.99 16.96 24.68
C LYS A 56 6.29 16.52 24.01
N GLU A 57 6.57 15.23 24.11
CA GLU A 57 7.61 14.59 23.31
C GLU A 57 7.24 14.58 21.81
N PRO A 58 8.22 14.66 20.89
CA PRO A 58 7.99 14.75 19.45
C PRO A 58 7.23 13.54 18.88
N PHE A 59 7.39 12.40 19.52
CA PHE A 59 6.85 11.10 19.14
C PHE A 59 6.44 10.37 20.42
N LEU A 60 5.48 9.47 20.31
CA LEU A 60 5.21 8.53 21.39
C LEU A 60 6.31 7.45 21.40
N GLU A 61 6.75 7.05 22.59
CA GLU A 61 7.73 5.98 22.71
C GLU A 61 7.19 4.66 22.15
N GLU A 62 8.05 3.88 21.50
CA GLU A 62 7.67 2.58 20.95
C GLU A 62 7.14 1.62 22.03
N SER A 63 7.62 1.77 23.26
CA SER A 63 7.16 1.08 24.47
C SER A 63 5.68 1.30 24.78
N SER A 64 5.10 2.42 24.33
CA SER A 64 3.67 2.72 24.46
C SER A 64 2.83 1.94 23.44
N PHE A 65 3.46 1.43 22.38
CA PHE A 65 2.80 0.70 21.29
C PHE A 65 3.05 -0.79 21.34
N PHE A 66 4.21 -1.22 21.82
CA PHE A 66 4.70 -2.58 21.66
C PHE A 66 5.25 -3.15 22.96
N THR A 67 5.07 -4.45 23.15
CA THR A 67 5.77 -5.19 24.21
C THR A 67 7.25 -5.37 23.84
N ASP A 68 8.11 -5.66 24.83
CA ASP A 68 9.54 -5.91 24.59
C ASP A 68 9.80 -6.99 23.54
N LYS A 69 8.98 -8.05 23.50
CA LYS A 69 9.13 -9.11 22.50
C LYS A 69 8.74 -8.63 21.10
N GLN A 70 7.71 -7.79 21.01
CA GLN A 70 7.29 -7.18 19.75
C GLN A 70 8.37 -6.21 19.24
N LEU A 71 8.92 -5.36 20.11
CA LEU A 71 10.06 -4.50 19.80
C LEU A 71 11.26 -5.31 19.34
N LYS A 72 11.65 -6.36 20.07
CA LYS A 72 12.75 -7.24 19.66
C LYS A 72 12.56 -7.81 18.24
N TYR A 73 11.33 -8.15 17.87
CA TYR A 73 11.02 -8.59 16.51
C TYR A 73 11.13 -7.44 15.50
N LEU A 74 10.56 -6.27 15.79
CA LEU A 74 10.57 -5.11 14.87
C LEU A 74 11.99 -4.54 14.67
N HIS A 75 12.81 -4.49 15.72
CA HIS A 75 14.22 -4.08 15.66
C HIS A 75 15.13 -5.12 15.03
N SER A 76 14.70 -6.39 14.92
CA SER A 76 15.48 -7.39 14.21
C SER A 76 15.61 -7.09 12.71
N PHE A 77 14.87 -6.10 12.18
CA PHE A 77 14.97 -5.63 10.81
C PHE A 77 15.86 -4.40 10.65
N ASP A 78 16.34 -3.78 11.75
CA ASP A 78 17.17 -2.57 11.69
C ASP A 78 18.43 -2.80 10.86
N ASP A 79 18.76 -1.83 10.00
CA ASP A 79 19.88 -1.89 9.06
C ASP A 79 20.30 -0.45 8.70
N ASP A 80 21.60 -0.17 8.77
CA ASP A 80 22.20 1.12 8.41
C ASP A 80 22.77 1.13 6.97
N PHE A 81 22.48 0.07 6.21
CA PHE A 81 22.99 -0.22 4.87
C PHE A 81 24.49 -0.52 4.81
N SER A 82 25.19 -0.66 5.93
CA SER A 82 26.61 -1.03 5.94
C SER A 82 26.83 -2.52 5.60
N SER A 83 25.88 -3.36 6.01
CA SER A 83 25.97 -4.81 5.88
C SER A 83 25.46 -5.33 4.54
N ALA A 84 25.78 -6.59 4.25
CA ALA A 84 25.14 -7.33 3.16
C ALA A 84 23.71 -7.73 3.59
N PRO A 85 22.70 -7.62 2.70
CA PRO A 85 21.36 -8.08 3.02
C PRO A 85 21.32 -9.59 3.28
N PRO A 86 20.35 -10.07 4.08
CA PRO A 86 20.21 -11.49 4.38
C PRO A 86 19.79 -12.34 3.17
N PHE A 87 19.29 -11.71 2.10
CA PHE A 87 18.81 -12.37 0.89
C PHE A 87 19.25 -11.58 -0.35
N PRO A 88 19.40 -12.24 -1.53
CA PRO A 88 19.59 -11.53 -2.80
C PRO A 88 18.47 -10.54 -3.09
N ALA A 89 18.74 -9.47 -3.85
CA ALA A 89 17.72 -8.47 -4.19
C ALA A 89 16.47 -9.11 -4.83
N ALA A 90 15.28 -8.76 -4.34
CA ALA A 90 14.01 -9.22 -4.90
C ALA A 90 13.60 -8.38 -6.12
N VAL A 91 12.80 -8.92 -7.05
CA VAL A 91 12.21 -8.15 -8.15
C VAL A 91 10.72 -8.00 -7.90
N ARG A 92 10.29 -6.81 -7.47
CA ARG A 92 8.88 -6.47 -7.28
C ARG A 92 8.22 -6.34 -8.66
N ARG A 93 7.14 -7.09 -8.89
CA ARG A 93 6.37 -7.11 -10.14
C ARG A 93 4.92 -6.71 -9.94
N GLU A 94 4.24 -6.39 -11.03
CA GLU A 94 2.79 -6.17 -10.98
C GLU A 94 2.10 -7.46 -10.53
N TYR A 95 1.17 -7.36 -9.60
CA TYR A 95 0.55 -8.50 -8.92
C TYR A 95 -0.12 -9.51 -9.87
N ARG A 96 -0.76 -9.04 -10.94
CA ARG A 96 -1.37 -9.89 -11.97
C ARG A 96 -0.35 -10.47 -12.93
N ASP A 97 0.88 -9.97 -12.94
CA ASP A 97 1.97 -10.51 -13.76
C ASP A 97 2.71 -11.67 -13.09
N LEU A 98 2.51 -11.87 -11.77
CA LEU A 98 3.05 -13.03 -11.06
C LEU A 98 2.53 -14.35 -11.63
N THR A 99 3.43 -15.32 -11.80
CA THR A 99 3.04 -16.70 -12.07
C THR A 99 2.20 -17.24 -10.92
N LYS A 100 1.40 -18.29 -11.18
CA LYS A 100 0.61 -18.94 -10.13
C LYS A 100 1.47 -19.38 -8.94
N LYS A 101 2.66 -19.93 -9.20
CA LYS A 101 3.59 -20.38 -8.15
C LYS A 101 4.08 -19.21 -7.29
N GLU A 102 4.52 -18.11 -7.91
CA GLU A 102 4.97 -16.90 -7.18
C GLU A 102 3.82 -16.31 -6.36
N ARG A 103 2.62 -16.22 -6.92
CA ARG A 103 1.43 -15.72 -6.24
C ARG A 103 1.02 -16.60 -5.05
N ASP A 104 1.00 -17.92 -5.22
CA ASP A 104 0.68 -18.86 -4.15
C ASP A 104 1.68 -18.75 -2.98
N ALA A 105 2.98 -18.64 -3.28
CA ALA A 105 4.03 -18.45 -2.27
C ALA A 105 3.88 -17.11 -1.53
N PHE A 106 3.59 -16.02 -2.26
CA PHE A 106 3.31 -14.71 -1.68
C PHE A 106 2.08 -14.74 -0.76
N HIS A 107 0.97 -15.36 -1.19
CA HIS A 107 -0.24 -15.52 -0.36
C HIS A 107 0.03 -16.34 0.89
N GLN A 108 0.79 -17.43 0.77
CA GLN A 108 1.16 -18.28 1.89
C GLN A 108 2.04 -17.53 2.90
N CYS A 109 3.00 -16.71 2.45
CA CYS A 109 3.81 -15.89 3.34
C CYS A 109 2.96 -14.91 4.15
N LEU A 110 2.03 -14.21 3.50
CA LEU A 110 1.13 -13.29 4.18
C LEU A 110 0.21 -14.02 5.17
N ARG A 111 -0.38 -15.16 4.78
CA ARG A 111 -1.19 -15.97 5.70
C ARG A 111 -0.38 -16.43 6.92
N ARG A 112 0.88 -16.84 6.72
CA ARG A 112 1.79 -17.18 7.83
C ARG A 112 2.10 -15.98 8.72
N MET A 113 2.37 -14.80 8.16
CA MET A 113 2.55 -13.57 8.96
C MET A 113 1.30 -13.21 9.77
N ASN A 114 0.11 -13.44 9.23
CA ASN A 114 -1.17 -13.22 9.92
C ASN A 114 -1.45 -14.27 11.02
N THR A 115 -0.82 -15.44 10.92
CA THR A 115 -0.99 -16.55 11.87
C THR A 115 0.01 -16.50 13.02
N GLU A 116 1.29 -16.25 12.71
CA GLU A 116 2.37 -16.24 13.68
C GLU A 116 2.26 -15.00 14.57
N LYS A 117 2.01 -15.20 15.87
CA LYS A 117 1.75 -14.12 16.84
C LYS A 117 2.90 -13.90 17.81
N ILE A 118 3.09 -12.65 18.24
CA ILE A 118 3.98 -12.26 19.33
C ILE A 118 3.14 -11.53 20.38
N ASP A 119 3.03 -12.13 21.56
CA ASP A 119 2.16 -11.66 22.65
C ASP A 119 0.73 -11.36 22.16
N GLY A 120 0.14 -12.30 21.40
CA GLY A 120 -1.25 -12.24 20.93
C GLY A 120 -1.50 -11.43 19.65
N VAL A 121 -0.54 -10.62 19.19
CA VAL A 121 -0.66 -9.81 17.96
C VAL A 121 0.05 -10.51 16.81
N SER A 122 -0.58 -10.61 15.63
CA SER A 122 0.05 -11.25 14.47
C SER A 122 1.25 -10.44 13.98
N LYS A 123 2.25 -11.10 13.40
CA LYS A 123 3.40 -10.41 12.79
C LYS A 123 2.97 -9.45 11.69
N TYR A 124 1.87 -9.74 10.98
CA TYR A 124 1.26 -8.84 10.01
C TYR A 124 0.68 -7.58 10.68
N ASP A 125 -0.12 -7.74 11.74
CA ASP A 125 -0.74 -6.62 12.46
C ASP A 125 0.29 -5.71 13.15
N LEU A 126 1.47 -6.25 13.52
CA LEU A 126 2.56 -5.42 14.03
C LEU A 126 2.99 -4.35 13.02
N PHE A 127 3.01 -4.64 11.71
CA PHE A 127 3.29 -3.64 10.69
C PHE A 127 2.15 -2.61 10.58
N GLY A 128 0.89 -3.05 10.70
CA GLY A 128 -0.24 -2.12 10.80
C GLY A 128 -0.11 -1.14 11.97
N LYS A 129 0.34 -1.63 13.14
CA LYS A 129 0.63 -0.79 14.31
C LYS A 129 1.82 0.16 14.07
N LEU A 130 2.84 -0.30 13.36
CA LEU A 130 4.05 0.47 13.03
C LEU A 130 3.74 1.70 12.14
N HIS A 131 2.66 1.63 11.35
CA HIS A 131 2.19 2.71 10.48
C HIS A 131 1.32 3.76 11.20
N ASN A 132 1.09 3.60 12.50
CA ASN A 132 0.29 4.56 13.27
C ASN A 132 0.92 5.96 13.24
N ILE A 133 0.13 6.98 12.90
CA ILE A 133 0.59 8.36 12.71
C ILE A 133 1.23 8.98 13.97
N ASP A 134 0.79 8.61 15.17
CA ASP A 134 1.36 9.15 16.41
C ASP A 134 2.75 8.60 16.71
N LEU A 135 3.04 7.38 16.21
CA LEU A 135 4.35 6.74 16.28
C LEU A 135 5.24 7.17 15.10
N ALA A 136 4.65 7.27 13.91
CA ALA A 136 5.32 7.49 12.64
C ALA A 136 4.79 8.75 11.93
N PRO A 137 4.99 9.96 12.50
CA PRO A 137 4.42 11.19 11.93
C PRO A 137 4.95 11.49 10.52
N ALA A 138 6.16 11.05 10.19
CA ALA A 138 6.76 11.21 8.86
C ALA A 138 6.04 10.40 7.75
N SER A 139 5.18 9.44 8.12
CA SER A 139 4.51 8.55 7.18
C SER A 139 3.42 9.24 6.35
N HIS A 140 3.02 10.48 6.64
CA HIS A 140 1.97 11.20 5.90
C HIS A 140 2.23 12.71 5.89
N VAL A 141 1.69 13.43 4.91
CA VAL A 141 1.57 14.91 4.90
C VAL A 141 2.88 15.68 4.75
N GLY A 142 3.85 15.16 4.00
CA GLY A 142 5.10 15.87 3.76
C GLY A 142 6.17 15.06 3.02
N PRO A 143 7.34 15.67 2.75
CA PRO A 143 8.35 15.10 1.85
C PRO A 143 8.93 13.76 2.31
N ALA A 144 8.83 13.43 3.60
CA ALA A 144 9.29 12.14 4.11
C ALA A 144 8.35 10.97 3.78
N VAL A 145 7.14 11.22 3.26
CA VAL A 145 6.10 10.18 3.03
C VAL A 145 6.65 9.00 2.22
N LEU A 146 7.33 9.26 1.10
CA LEU A 146 7.88 8.22 0.23
C LEU A 146 9.15 7.57 0.82
N PRO A 147 10.16 8.33 1.28
CA PRO A 147 11.30 7.80 2.04
C PRO A 147 10.92 6.86 3.20
N TRP A 148 9.91 7.24 3.99
CA TRP A 148 9.44 6.47 5.12
C TRP A 148 8.77 5.16 4.66
N HIS A 149 7.86 5.24 3.68
CA HIS A 149 7.18 4.04 3.18
C HIS A 149 8.14 3.08 2.48
N ARG A 150 9.20 3.57 1.85
CA ARG A 150 10.27 2.74 1.27
C ARG A 150 10.91 1.84 2.33
N GLU A 151 11.29 2.39 3.49
CA GLU A 151 11.84 1.58 4.58
C GLU A 151 10.81 0.61 5.16
N TYR A 152 9.59 1.11 5.37
CA TYR A 152 8.47 0.30 5.86
C TYR A 152 8.23 -0.94 4.97
N LEU A 153 8.21 -0.76 3.65
CA LEU A 153 8.04 -1.85 2.70
C LEU A 153 9.25 -2.78 2.65
N ARG A 154 10.49 -2.27 2.79
CA ARG A 154 11.69 -3.11 2.88
C ARG A 154 11.63 -4.04 4.09
N ARG A 155 11.24 -3.51 5.27
CA ARG A 155 11.03 -4.32 6.49
C ARG A 155 9.93 -5.36 6.29
N PHE A 156 8.79 -4.96 5.72
CA PHE A 156 7.66 -5.84 5.45
C PHE A 156 8.03 -6.98 4.49
N GLU A 157 8.72 -6.66 3.40
CA GLU A 157 9.24 -7.65 2.44
C GLU A 157 10.28 -8.56 3.09
N THR A 158 11.18 -8.03 3.92
CA THR A 158 12.15 -8.85 4.67
C THR A 158 11.46 -9.82 5.62
N ALA A 159 10.37 -9.42 6.26
CA ALA A 159 9.57 -10.30 7.11
C ALA A 159 8.94 -11.46 6.32
N MET A 160 8.36 -11.19 5.14
CA MET A 160 7.89 -12.25 4.24
C MET A 160 9.04 -13.14 3.78
N ARG A 161 10.20 -12.58 3.46
CA ARG A 161 11.34 -13.34 2.93
C ARG A 161 12.07 -14.21 3.95
N ARG A 162 11.91 -13.91 5.25
CA ARG A 162 12.29 -14.85 6.32
C ARG A 162 11.43 -16.11 6.35
N ILE A 163 10.23 -16.07 5.76
CA ILE A 163 9.34 -17.23 5.61
C ILE A 163 9.67 -17.98 4.31
N ASP A 164 9.77 -17.25 3.20
CA ASP A 164 10.20 -17.78 1.89
C ASP A 164 11.09 -16.76 1.17
N SER A 165 12.39 -17.05 1.10
CA SER A 165 13.39 -16.15 0.51
C SER A 165 13.19 -15.87 -0.99
N THR A 166 12.38 -16.67 -1.68
CA THR A 166 12.10 -16.53 -3.12
C THR A 166 10.97 -15.54 -3.42
N VAL A 167 10.19 -15.16 -2.41
CA VAL A 167 9.07 -14.22 -2.56
C VAL A 167 9.57 -12.77 -2.69
N SER A 168 8.84 -11.98 -3.48
CA SER A 168 8.96 -10.53 -3.58
C SER A 168 7.61 -9.89 -3.26
N LEU A 169 7.59 -8.69 -2.70
CA LEU A 169 6.38 -7.88 -2.56
C LEU A 169 5.93 -7.41 -3.96
N PRO A 170 4.77 -7.82 -4.48
CA PRO A 170 4.26 -7.28 -5.72
C PRO A 170 3.74 -5.85 -5.51
N TYR A 171 3.69 -5.07 -6.58
CA TYR A 171 2.94 -3.83 -6.62
C TYR A 171 1.61 -4.03 -7.36
N TRP A 172 0.62 -3.21 -7.02
CA TRP A 172 -0.65 -3.16 -7.75
C TRP A 172 -0.69 -1.86 -8.53
N ASP A 173 -0.74 -1.95 -9.87
CA ASP A 173 -0.86 -0.78 -10.72
C ASP A 173 -2.34 -0.35 -10.85
N PRO A 174 -2.76 0.76 -10.20
CA PRO A 174 -4.13 1.23 -10.25
C PRO A 174 -4.53 1.80 -11.63
N THR A 175 -3.59 2.16 -12.49
CA THR A 175 -3.89 2.68 -13.84
C THR A 175 -4.54 1.62 -14.73
N ILE A 176 -4.29 0.34 -14.43
CA ILE A 176 -4.87 -0.79 -15.14
C ILE A 176 -6.37 -0.94 -14.80
N GLU A 177 -6.77 -0.63 -13.55
CA GLU A 177 -8.17 -0.72 -13.10
C GLU A 177 -8.99 0.53 -13.43
N ALA A 178 -8.36 1.71 -13.54
CA ALA A 178 -9.01 3.00 -13.76
C ALA A 178 -9.92 3.09 -14.99
N ARG A 179 -9.85 2.11 -15.90
CA ARG A 179 -10.58 2.07 -17.17
C ARG A 179 -11.76 1.09 -17.19
N LEU A 180 -11.99 0.35 -16.11
CA LEU A 180 -13.12 -0.58 -16.02
C LEU A 180 -14.39 0.17 -15.61
N GLU A 181 -15.49 -0.09 -16.32
CA GLU A 181 -16.80 0.47 -16.00
C GLU A 181 -17.33 -0.07 -14.66
N ASN A 182 -17.14 -1.37 -14.43
CA ASN A 182 -17.53 -2.03 -13.20
C ASN A 182 -16.35 -2.82 -12.64
N CYS A 183 -16.05 -2.60 -11.36
CA CYS A 183 -14.94 -3.27 -10.70
C CYS A 183 -15.10 -4.80 -10.70
N SER A 184 -16.32 -5.33 -10.53
CA SER A 184 -16.55 -6.79 -10.49
C SER A 184 -16.15 -7.50 -11.77
N ASP A 185 -15.91 -6.74 -12.84
CA ASP A 185 -15.51 -7.28 -14.12
C ASP A 185 -14.02 -7.65 -14.15
N SER A 186 -13.16 -7.05 -13.31
CA SER A 186 -11.71 -7.37 -13.30
C SER A 186 -11.43 -8.72 -12.65
N THR A 187 -10.53 -9.49 -13.27
CA THR A 187 -9.89 -10.66 -12.63
C THR A 187 -9.22 -10.32 -11.29
N LEU A 188 -8.79 -9.06 -11.07
CA LEU A 188 -8.20 -8.62 -9.80
C LEU A 188 -9.11 -8.94 -8.61
N TRP A 189 -10.43 -8.81 -8.77
CA TRP A 189 -11.43 -9.03 -7.72
C TRP A 189 -12.05 -10.43 -7.74
N SER A 190 -11.38 -11.37 -8.42
CA SER A 190 -11.75 -12.80 -8.40
C SER A 190 -11.18 -13.50 -7.16
N ASN A 191 -11.74 -14.67 -6.83
CA ASN A 191 -11.26 -15.53 -5.75
C ASN A 191 -9.83 -16.04 -5.96
N GLU A 192 -9.31 -16.02 -7.19
CA GLU A 192 -7.93 -16.41 -7.48
C GLU A 192 -6.93 -15.31 -7.06
N LEU A 193 -7.38 -14.06 -7.07
CA LEU A 193 -6.58 -12.88 -6.79
C LEU A 193 -6.99 -12.23 -5.46
N MET A 194 -7.55 -11.02 -5.46
CA MET A 194 -7.80 -10.27 -4.23
C MET A 194 -9.15 -10.58 -3.56
N GLY A 195 -10.04 -11.30 -4.21
CA GLY A 195 -11.40 -11.55 -3.72
C GLY A 195 -12.36 -10.38 -3.89
N SER A 196 -13.55 -10.54 -3.31
CA SER A 196 -14.70 -9.66 -3.56
C SER A 196 -14.38 -8.17 -3.50
N CYS A 197 -14.98 -7.43 -4.44
CA CYS A 197 -14.96 -5.97 -4.49
C CYS A 197 -15.96 -5.31 -3.51
N TYR A 198 -16.89 -6.08 -2.94
CA TYR A 198 -17.90 -5.58 -2.00
C TYR A 198 -18.03 -6.47 -0.77
N GLY A 199 -18.20 -5.84 0.38
CA GLY A 199 -18.47 -6.50 1.66
C GLY A 199 -17.24 -7.19 2.23
N SER A 200 -17.46 -8.21 3.05
CA SER A 200 -16.40 -9.06 3.60
C SER A 200 -16.11 -10.20 2.63
N ASP A 201 -14.91 -10.22 2.06
CA ASP A 201 -14.47 -11.35 1.26
C ASP A 201 -14.23 -12.57 2.17
N ARG A 202 -14.65 -13.76 1.72
CA ARG A 202 -14.45 -15.03 2.44
C ARG A 202 -14.01 -16.18 1.53
N SER A 203 -13.71 -15.87 0.27
CA SER A 203 -13.53 -16.89 -0.77
C SER A 203 -12.19 -16.78 -1.49
N SER A 204 -11.49 -15.65 -1.39
CA SER A 204 -10.13 -15.58 -1.93
C SER A 204 -9.15 -16.44 -1.15
N SER A 205 -7.98 -16.68 -1.75
CA SER A 205 -6.85 -17.30 -1.07
C SER A 205 -6.45 -16.57 0.22
N PHE A 206 -6.69 -15.26 0.36
CA PHE A 206 -6.38 -14.54 1.59
C PHE A 206 -7.39 -14.79 2.71
N THR A 207 -8.68 -14.90 2.39
CA THR A 207 -9.77 -14.83 3.38
C THR A 207 -10.50 -16.16 3.60
N ARG A 208 -10.33 -17.13 2.69
CA ARG A 208 -10.90 -18.46 2.86
C ARG A 208 -10.20 -19.20 3.99
N ARG A 209 -10.98 -19.93 4.80
CA ARG A 209 -10.45 -20.88 5.77
C ARG A 209 -9.92 -22.12 5.03
N GLU A 210 -8.65 -22.46 5.24
CA GLU A 210 -8.01 -23.62 4.62
C GLU A 210 -7.96 -24.79 5.61
N TRP A 211 -8.74 -25.85 5.35
CA TRP A 211 -8.93 -26.99 6.28
C TRP A 211 -7.65 -27.78 6.62
N TYR A 212 -6.68 -27.80 5.71
CA TYR A 212 -5.46 -28.61 5.83
C TYR A 212 -4.21 -27.78 6.14
N THR A 213 -4.38 -26.52 6.53
CA THR A 213 -3.27 -25.65 6.91
C THR A 213 -3.54 -25.06 8.29
N SER A 214 -2.49 -24.77 9.03
CA SER A 214 -2.59 -24.07 10.32
C SER A 214 -2.69 -22.55 10.16
N THR A 215 -2.86 -22.03 8.94
CA THR A 215 -2.86 -20.59 8.71
C THR A 215 -4.24 -19.97 8.89
N GLU A 216 -4.28 -18.84 9.61
CA GLU A 216 -5.48 -18.04 9.84
C GLU A 216 -5.81 -17.15 8.64
N PRO A 217 -7.09 -17.08 8.21
CA PRO A 217 -7.51 -16.21 7.13
C PRO A 217 -7.41 -14.73 7.53
N PHE A 218 -7.25 -13.86 6.53
CA PHE A 218 -7.40 -12.42 6.69
C PHE A 218 -8.87 -12.04 6.85
N GLU A 219 -9.10 -10.96 7.59
CA GLU A 219 -10.42 -10.33 7.74
C GLU A 219 -10.34 -8.86 7.34
N PHE A 220 -10.89 -8.53 6.18
CA PHE A 220 -11.03 -7.16 5.70
C PHE A 220 -12.32 -7.02 4.89
N LYS A 221 -12.72 -5.77 4.68
CA LYS A 221 -13.94 -5.38 3.96
C LYS A 221 -13.60 -4.35 2.90
N ARG A 222 -14.31 -4.39 1.78
CA ARG A 222 -14.21 -3.42 0.70
C ARG A 222 -15.58 -2.88 0.31
N ASN A 223 -15.59 -1.73 -0.37
CA ASN A 223 -16.81 -1.17 -0.94
C ASN A 223 -16.46 -0.29 -2.14
N LEU A 224 -16.09 -0.95 -3.24
CA LEU A 224 -15.44 -0.30 -4.36
C LEU A 224 -16.32 0.77 -5.01
N GLY A 225 -15.71 1.91 -5.32
CA GLY A 225 -16.35 3.02 -6.03
C GLY A 225 -17.41 3.78 -5.24
N ARG A 226 -17.64 3.46 -3.95
CA ARG A 226 -18.58 4.22 -3.11
C ARG A 226 -18.10 5.65 -2.87
N HIS A 227 -16.80 5.81 -2.62
CA HIS A 227 -16.10 7.07 -2.42
C HIS A 227 -14.79 7.04 -3.21
N GLY A 228 -14.10 8.18 -3.31
CA GLY A 228 -12.81 8.23 -4.01
C GLY A 228 -12.91 7.93 -5.50
N GLU A 229 -11.75 7.85 -6.14
CA GLU A 229 -11.61 7.52 -7.56
C GLU A 229 -10.17 7.06 -7.83
N MET A 230 -9.96 6.27 -8.88
CA MET A 230 -8.61 5.94 -9.37
C MET A 230 -7.93 7.22 -9.87
N SER A 231 -7.03 7.76 -9.06
CA SER A 231 -6.50 9.11 -9.26
C SER A 231 -5.06 9.16 -9.79
N PHE A 232 -4.42 7.99 -9.97
CA PHE A 232 -3.18 7.91 -10.74
C PHE A 232 -3.54 7.87 -12.22
N THR A 233 -3.52 9.04 -12.85
CA THR A 233 -3.78 9.20 -14.30
C THR A 233 -2.46 9.38 -15.06
N ASP A 234 -2.52 9.27 -16.38
CA ASP A 234 -1.34 9.48 -17.23
C ASP A 234 -0.80 10.91 -17.10
N GLU A 235 -1.68 11.88 -16.94
CA GLU A 235 -1.33 13.28 -16.70
C GLU A 235 -0.61 13.46 -15.37
N LEU A 236 -1.12 12.85 -14.28
CA LEU A 236 -0.45 12.93 -12.98
C LEU A 236 0.90 12.22 -12.99
N LEU A 237 1.00 11.06 -13.65
CA LEU A 237 2.26 10.32 -13.73
C LEU A 237 3.32 11.07 -14.55
N ALA A 238 2.91 11.79 -15.60
CA ALA A 238 3.79 12.69 -16.34
C ALA A 238 4.24 13.87 -15.46
N GLU A 239 3.32 14.48 -14.73
CA GLU A 239 3.65 15.58 -13.81
C GLU A 239 4.64 15.14 -12.72
N ILE A 240 4.42 13.96 -12.10
CA ILE A 240 5.33 13.40 -11.09
C ILE A 240 6.72 13.13 -11.68
N ALA A 241 6.79 12.68 -12.94
CA ALA A 241 8.06 12.42 -13.61
C ALA A 241 8.90 13.70 -13.79
N ASP A 242 8.25 14.87 -13.85
CA ASP A 242 8.87 16.18 -14.07
C ASP A 242 9.09 16.99 -12.77
N TYR A 243 8.76 16.45 -11.59
CA TYR A 243 9.04 17.13 -10.31
C TYR A 243 10.54 17.41 -10.16
N GLU A 244 10.89 18.63 -9.81
CA GLU A 244 12.28 19.07 -9.63
C GLU A 244 12.85 18.64 -8.27
N SER A 245 11.98 18.37 -7.29
CA SER A 245 12.37 18.08 -5.92
C SER A 245 11.44 17.08 -5.22
N LEU A 246 11.99 16.33 -4.25
CA LEU A 246 11.21 15.46 -3.38
C LEU A 246 10.14 16.23 -2.57
N ALA A 247 10.32 17.54 -2.36
CA ALA A 247 9.32 18.38 -1.69
C ALA A 247 7.95 18.32 -2.35
N GLU A 248 7.89 18.20 -3.68
CA GLU A 248 6.66 18.19 -4.46
C GLU A 248 5.81 16.92 -4.31
N PHE A 249 6.37 15.87 -3.69
CA PHE A 249 5.57 14.72 -3.28
C PHE A 249 4.80 14.96 -1.97
N GLY A 250 5.20 15.96 -1.18
CA GLY A 250 4.60 16.25 0.12
C GLY A 250 3.52 17.33 0.07
N VAL A 251 2.46 17.15 0.86
CA VAL A 251 1.33 18.09 0.96
C VAL A 251 1.73 19.54 1.25
N CYS A 252 2.83 19.78 1.97
CA CYS A 252 3.32 21.13 2.25
C CYS A 252 3.81 21.91 1.02
N LYS A 253 4.06 21.24 -0.12
CA LYS A 253 4.43 21.87 -1.40
C LYS A 253 3.40 21.60 -2.50
N ASN A 254 2.98 20.35 -2.67
CA ASN A 254 2.03 19.96 -3.69
C ASN A 254 1.18 18.76 -3.21
N VAL A 255 -0.13 18.95 -3.13
CA VAL A 255 -1.06 17.96 -2.58
C VAL A 255 -1.37 16.80 -3.53
N LYS A 256 -1.05 16.93 -4.83
CA LYS A 256 -1.59 16.04 -5.88
C LYS A 256 -1.23 14.57 -5.68
N PHE A 257 0.01 14.28 -5.32
CA PHE A 257 0.48 12.89 -5.12
C PHE A 257 -0.25 12.21 -3.94
N GLU A 258 -0.18 12.79 -2.73
CA GLU A 258 -0.84 12.21 -1.56
C GLU A 258 -2.37 12.18 -1.70
N LYS A 259 -2.94 13.18 -2.38
CA LYS A 259 -4.36 13.19 -2.74
C LYS A 259 -4.73 12.03 -3.66
N ALA A 260 -3.90 11.71 -4.65
CA ALA A 260 -4.12 10.58 -5.54
C ALA A 260 -4.02 9.24 -4.80
N LEU A 261 -3.02 9.09 -3.91
CA LEU A 261 -2.89 7.93 -3.04
C LEU A 261 -4.13 7.76 -2.15
N ARG A 262 -4.59 8.84 -1.48
CA ARG A 262 -5.81 8.81 -0.65
C ARG A 262 -7.04 8.46 -1.47
N LYS A 263 -7.29 9.12 -2.59
CA LYS A 263 -8.49 8.89 -3.41
C LYS A 263 -8.52 7.47 -3.96
N THR A 264 -7.36 6.90 -4.32
CA THR A 264 -7.24 5.50 -4.75
C THR A 264 -7.56 4.53 -3.61
N ARG A 265 -7.08 4.80 -2.38
CA ARG A 265 -7.47 4.02 -1.19
C ARG A 265 -8.97 4.11 -0.89
N GLN A 266 -9.53 5.31 -0.96
CA GLN A 266 -10.97 5.55 -0.77
C GLN A 266 -11.82 4.87 -1.85
N TRP A 267 -11.30 4.76 -3.08
CA TRP A 267 -11.96 4.01 -4.16
C TRP A 267 -12.07 2.52 -3.86
N VAL A 268 -11.08 1.90 -3.24
CA VAL A 268 -11.20 0.51 -2.74
C VAL A 268 -12.24 0.43 -1.62
N GLY A 269 -12.29 1.46 -0.77
CA GLY A 269 -13.30 1.59 0.28
C GLY A 269 -13.17 0.55 1.39
N GLY A 270 -14.13 0.51 2.30
CA GLY A 270 -14.10 -0.41 3.43
C GLY A 270 -12.91 -0.13 4.36
N ASP A 271 -12.13 -1.17 4.72
CA ASP A 271 -10.96 -0.98 5.58
C ASP A 271 -9.89 -0.08 4.93
N MET A 272 -9.77 -0.08 3.59
CA MET A 272 -8.84 0.79 2.85
C MET A 272 -9.19 2.29 2.91
N GLU A 273 -10.42 2.64 3.27
CA GLU A 273 -10.88 4.03 3.33
C GLU A 273 -10.19 4.84 4.44
N TYR A 274 -9.88 4.19 5.56
CA TYR A 274 -9.39 4.83 6.78
C TYR A 274 -7.92 4.50 7.04
N LEU A 275 -7.14 5.50 7.45
CA LEU A 275 -5.69 5.33 7.72
C LEU A 275 -5.43 4.21 8.73
N LYS A 276 -6.21 4.17 9.81
CA LYS A 276 -6.10 3.19 10.89
C LYS A 276 -6.32 1.74 10.47
N THR A 277 -7.12 1.50 9.44
CA THR A 277 -7.52 0.14 9.04
C THR A 277 -7.00 -0.28 7.68
N ALA A 278 -6.45 0.64 6.88
CA ALA A 278 -6.04 0.35 5.51
C ALA A 278 -5.07 -0.83 5.43
N GLY A 279 -4.12 -0.92 6.37
CA GLY A 279 -3.16 -2.01 6.45
C GLY A 279 -3.76 -3.41 6.68
N LYS A 280 -5.05 -3.56 7.03
CA LYS A 280 -5.70 -4.88 7.14
C LYS A 280 -5.87 -5.57 5.78
N ASP A 281 -6.02 -4.78 4.72
CA ASP A 281 -6.12 -5.29 3.36
C ASP A 281 -4.71 -5.43 2.75
N PRO A 282 -4.28 -6.63 2.33
CA PRO A 282 -2.97 -6.79 1.68
C PRO A 282 -2.75 -5.90 0.45
N LEU A 283 -3.83 -5.43 -0.20
CA LEU A 283 -3.75 -4.48 -1.30
C LEU A 283 -3.09 -3.16 -0.89
N PHE A 284 -3.16 -2.79 0.39
CA PHE A 284 -2.49 -1.60 0.94
C PHE A 284 -0.99 -1.62 0.65
N TYR A 285 -0.32 -2.73 0.98
CA TYR A 285 1.13 -2.87 0.80
C TYR A 285 1.50 -2.90 -0.69
N MET A 286 0.63 -3.45 -1.54
CA MET A 286 0.83 -3.46 -2.99
C MET A 286 0.66 -2.06 -3.60
N LEU A 287 -0.31 -1.27 -3.11
CA LEU A 287 -0.50 0.12 -3.53
C LEU A 287 0.68 0.98 -3.09
N LEU A 288 1.17 0.79 -1.86
CA LEU A 288 2.38 1.45 -1.39
C LEU A 288 3.61 1.06 -2.22
N ALA A 289 3.74 -0.22 -2.58
CA ALA A 289 4.81 -0.67 -3.46
C ALA A 289 4.73 -0.06 -4.86
N TYR A 290 3.54 0.25 -5.36
CA TYR A 290 3.35 0.97 -6.62
C TYR A 290 3.80 2.44 -6.52
N VAL A 291 3.46 3.15 -5.44
CA VAL A 291 3.93 4.54 -5.32
C VAL A 291 5.44 4.61 -5.06
N ASP A 292 6.03 3.63 -4.35
CA ASP A 292 7.49 3.50 -4.25
C ASP A 292 8.15 3.14 -5.59
N TYR A 293 7.45 2.37 -6.45
CA TYR A 293 7.89 2.15 -7.83
C TYR A 293 7.95 3.47 -8.60
N ARG A 294 6.88 4.28 -8.59
CA ARG A 294 6.86 5.59 -9.26
C ARG A 294 7.91 6.55 -8.68
N PHE A 295 8.13 6.49 -7.38
CA PHE A 295 9.18 7.25 -6.71
C PHE A 295 10.58 6.81 -7.15
N GLU A 296 10.82 5.50 -7.31
CA GLU A 296 12.10 5.01 -7.82
C GLU A 296 12.34 5.43 -9.28
N ASP A 297 11.33 5.37 -10.14
CA ASP A 297 11.42 5.90 -11.50
C ASP A 297 11.87 7.38 -11.47
N TRP A 298 11.22 8.21 -10.65
CA TRP A 298 11.60 9.60 -10.46
C TRP A 298 13.05 9.75 -9.95
N ARG A 299 13.43 9.00 -8.91
CA ARG A 299 14.78 9.04 -8.31
C ARG A 299 15.87 8.63 -9.31
N GLN A 300 15.56 7.73 -10.23
CA GLN A 300 16.48 7.30 -11.29
C GLN A 300 16.66 8.37 -12.36
N MET A 301 15.59 9.11 -12.71
CA MET A 301 15.66 10.26 -13.62
C MET A 301 16.35 11.48 -12.98
N HIS A 302 16.36 11.56 -11.65
CA HIS A 302 16.98 12.64 -10.89
C HIS A 302 18.14 12.12 -10.01
N PRO A 303 19.24 11.62 -10.59
CA PRO A 303 20.31 10.96 -9.84
C PRO A 303 21.05 11.87 -8.85
N HIS A 304 20.91 13.19 -9.01
CA HIS A 304 21.49 14.24 -8.16
C HIS A 304 20.47 14.91 -7.23
N ALA A 305 19.21 14.47 -7.23
CA ALA A 305 18.21 14.99 -6.30
C ALA A 305 18.68 14.77 -4.86
N MET A 306 18.66 15.85 -4.08
CA MET A 306 18.90 15.82 -2.66
C MET A 306 17.59 15.86 -1.90
N TYR A 307 17.63 15.45 -0.64
CA TYR A 307 16.52 15.72 0.27
C TYR A 307 16.28 17.24 0.35
N PRO A 308 15.02 17.71 0.32
CA PRO A 308 14.73 19.14 0.31
C PRO A 308 15.26 19.84 1.56
N ALA A 309 15.57 21.12 1.43
CA ALA A 309 15.88 21.96 2.57
C ALA A 309 14.67 22.04 3.51
N ASP A 310 14.93 22.17 4.81
CA ASP A 310 13.91 22.34 5.82
C ASP A 310 13.12 23.62 5.52
N HIS A 311 11.78 23.53 5.51
CA HIS A 311 10.90 24.62 5.10
C HIS A 311 9.73 24.74 6.07
N GLU A 312 9.41 25.97 6.51
CA GLU A 312 8.37 26.25 7.53
C GLU A 312 6.95 25.80 7.15
N ALA A 313 6.67 25.69 5.84
CA ALA A 313 5.41 25.12 5.35
C ALA A 313 5.25 23.62 5.71
N CYS A 314 6.35 22.90 5.90
CA CYS A 314 6.38 21.50 6.29
C CYS A 314 6.66 21.37 7.80
N THR A 315 6.31 20.23 8.40
CA THR A 315 6.60 20.00 9.81
C THR A 315 8.01 19.44 10.03
N ILE A 316 8.55 19.62 11.24
CA ILE A 316 9.86 19.11 11.70
C ILE A 316 9.98 17.59 11.52
N PHE A 317 8.85 16.87 11.52
CA PHE A 317 8.79 15.44 11.31
C PHE A 317 9.24 15.02 9.91
N HIS A 318 9.25 15.94 8.95
CA HIS A 318 9.67 15.71 7.56
C HIS A 318 11.05 16.28 7.22
N PHE A 319 11.76 16.89 8.17
CA PHE A 319 13.08 17.43 7.91
C PHE A 319 14.08 16.30 7.64
N GLY A 320 15.07 16.57 6.78
CA GLY A 320 15.96 15.51 6.28
C GLY A 320 16.83 14.89 7.36
N LYS A 321 17.18 15.67 8.39
CA LYS A 321 18.00 15.22 9.53
C LYS A 321 17.18 14.64 10.68
N THR A 322 15.86 14.78 10.67
CA THR A 322 14.98 14.18 11.68
C THR A 322 15.07 12.65 11.58
N PRO A 323 15.17 11.93 12.72
CA PRO A 323 15.12 10.48 12.71
C PRO A 323 13.82 9.99 12.05
N MET A 324 13.92 8.94 11.25
CA MET A 324 12.80 8.35 10.53
C MET A 324 12.03 7.44 11.49
N PHE A 325 11.30 8.00 12.46
CA PHE A 325 10.66 7.20 13.49
C PHE A 325 9.65 6.19 12.93
N PRO A 326 9.62 4.94 13.46
CA PRO A 326 10.48 4.37 14.51
C PRO A 326 11.73 3.64 13.98
N PHE A 327 12.14 3.89 12.74
CA PHE A 327 13.22 3.17 12.04
C PHE A 327 14.61 3.69 12.41
N SER A 328 15.04 3.46 13.65
CA SER A 328 16.42 3.70 14.07
C SER A 328 17.42 2.82 13.28
N PRO A 329 18.63 3.30 12.94
CA PRO A 329 19.19 4.65 13.18
C PRO A 329 18.93 5.63 12.03
N LEU A 330 17.99 5.33 11.13
CA LEU A 330 17.78 6.07 9.89
C LEU A 330 17.20 7.46 10.14
N LYS A 331 17.55 8.39 9.26
CA LYS A 331 16.95 9.72 9.12
C LYS A 331 16.09 9.76 7.88
N ASN A 332 15.14 10.69 7.80
CA ASN A 332 14.25 10.80 6.63
C ASN A 332 15.00 10.86 5.30
N LYS A 333 16.14 11.58 5.26
CA LYS A 333 16.99 11.67 4.06
C LYS A 333 17.57 10.33 3.59
N ASP A 334 17.73 9.36 4.49
CA ASP A 334 18.34 8.08 4.16
C ASP A 334 17.41 7.21 3.30
N GLY A 335 16.11 7.51 3.27
CA GLY A 335 15.16 6.91 2.32
C GLY A 335 15.42 7.28 0.85
N LEU A 336 16.30 8.24 0.55
CA LEU A 336 16.80 8.47 -0.83
C LEU A 336 18.00 7.58 -1.19
N SER A 337 18.49 6.77 -0.25
CA SER A 337 19.66 5.93 -0.48
C SER A 337 19.44 4.98 -1.67
N ARG A 338 20.44 4.92 -2.56
CA ARG A 338 20.47 3.94 -3.65
C ARG A 338 20.55 2.50 -3.11
N ALA A 339 20.98 2.31 -1.86
CA ALA A 339 21.11 1.01 -1.24
C ALA A 339 19.80 0.20 -1.27
N TYR A 340 18.63 0.84 -1.11
CA TYR A 340 17.33 0.17 -1.24
C TYR A 340 17.24 -0.63 -2.53
N THR A 341 17.54 0.02 -3.66
CA THR A 341 17.33 -0.56 -4.98
C THR A 341 18.53 -1.26 -5.58
N THR A 342 19.71 -1.09 -4.99
CA THR A 342 20.92 -1.83 -5.38
C THR A 342 21.15 -3.07 -4.51
N LYS A 343 20.61 -3.12 -3.29
CA LYS A 343 20.86 -4.22 -2.34
C LYS A 343 19.62 -5.07 -2.04
N TYR A 344 18.43 -4.48 -1.83
CA TYR A 344 17.30 -5.21 -1.26
C TYR A 344 16.24 -5.61 -2.28
N TYR A 345 15.89 -4.73 -3.22
CA TYR A 345 14.90 -5.03 -4.24
C TYR A 345 15.07 -4.18 -5.49
N SER A 346 14.39 -4.51 -6.58
CA SER A 346 14.23 -3.68 -7.77
C SER A 346 12.79 -3.80 -8.27
N TYR A 347 12.41 -2.99 -9.25
CA TYR A 347 11.10 -3.06 -9.88
C TYR A 347 11.20 -3.59 -11.30
N SER A 348 10.34 -4.53 -11.67
CA SER A 348 10.00 -4.71 -13.09
C SER A 348 9.11 -3.57 -13.54
N LYS A 349 9.16 -3.21 -14.82
CA LYS A 349 8.22 -2.24 -15.38
C LYS A 349 6.79 -2.77 -15.34
N SER A 350 5.82 -1.85 -15.23
CA SER A 350 4.42 -2.21 -15.44
C SER A 350 4.24 -2.89 -16.81
N PRO A 351 3.41 -3.96 -16.92
CA PRO A 351 3.23 -4.66 -18.18
C PRO A 351 2.72 -3.73 -19.30
N GLU A 352 3.54 -3.61 -20.34
CA GLU A 352 3.24 -2.84 -21.55
C GLU A 352 3.14 -3.76 -22.76
N CYS A 353 2.29 -3.37 -23.71
CA CYS A 353 2.12 -4.06 -24.98
C CYS A 353 1.90 -3.03 -26.09
N ASN A 354 2.16 -3.41 -27.35
CA ASN A 354 1.94 -2.52 -28.49
C ASN A 354 1.76 -3.35 -29.77
N THR A 355 1.62 -2.69 -30.92
CA THR A 355 1.45 -3.39 -32.21
C THR A 355 2.61 -4.34 -32.56
N LYS A 356 3.83 -4.12 -32.06
CA LYS A 356 4.99 -5.00 -32.28
C LYS A 356 5.06 -6.17 -31.28
N LYS A 357 4.50 -5.98 -30.08
CA LYS A 357 4.36 -7.01 -29.05
C LYS A 357 2.91 -6.98 -28.53
N PRO A 358 1.95 -7.58 -29.27
CA PRO A 358 0.52 -7.44 -29.00
C PRO A 358 0.03 -8.41 -27.91
N THR A 359 0.91 -8.83 -27.00
CA THR A 359 0.60 -9.78 -25.93
C THR A 359 1.16 -9.31 -24.59
N CYS A 360 0.43 -9.61 -23.53
CA CYS A 360 0.84 -9.45 -22.15
C CYS A 360 1.37 -10.78 -21.58
N SER A 361 2.15 -10.72 -20.51
CA SER A 361 2.91 -11.87 -20.00
C SER A 361 2.08 -12.90 -19.23
N ASN A 362 0.88 -12.53 -18.75
CA ASN A 362 0.12 -13.34 -17.80
C ASN A 362 -1.36 -13.47 -18.20
N PRO A 363 -2.01 -14.63 -17.97
CA PRO A 363 -3.43 -14.84 -18.26
C PRO A 363 -4.40 -13.82 -17.65
N HIS A 364 -4.03 -13.14 -16.56
CA HIS A 364 -4.85 -12.10 -15.93
C HIS A 364 -4.76 -10.74 -16.64
N LEU A 365 -3.91 -10.62 -17.66
CA LEU A 365 -3.73 -9.41 -18.45
C LEU A 365 -4.04 -9.68 -19.92
N SER A 366 -4.57 -8.67 -20.62
CA SER A 366 -4.77 -8.68 -22.06
C SER A 366 -4.23 -7.40 -22.67
N CYS A 367 -3.65 -7.51 -23.85
CA CYS A 367 -3.15 -6.33 -24.55
C CYS A 367 -4.28 -5.48 -25.13
N ASN A 368 -4.39 -4.23 -24.68
CA ASN A 368 -5.14 -3.19 -25.38
C ASN A 368 -4.15 -2.41 -26.27
N VAL A 369 -4.09 -2.81 -27.55
CA VAL A 369 -3.15 -2.26 -28.53
C VAL A 369 -3.41 -0.78 -28.82
N GLU A 370 -4.69 -0.36 -28.80
CA GLU A 370 -5.10 1.04 -29.03
C GLU A 370 -4.52 1.96 -27.96
N LEU A 371 -4.54 1.50 -26.70
CA LEU A 371 -3.97 2.22 -25.56
C LEU A 371 -2.48 1.91 -25.32
N LYS A 372 -1.87 1.02 -26.12
CA LYS A 372 -0.49 0.54 -25.99
C LYS A 372 -0.15 0.06 -24.57
N ARG A 373 -1.07 -0.65 -23.91
CA ARG A 373 -0.93 -1.11 -22.52
C ARG A 373 -1.67 -2.41 -22.25
N CYS A 374 -1.17 -3.14 -21.27
CA CYS A 374 -1.90 -4.27 -20.71
C CYS A 374 -3.07 -3.78 -19.84
N ALA A 375 -4.22 -4.43 -19.99
CA ALA A 375 -5.42 -4.23 -19.20
C ALA A 375 -5.73 -5.50 -18.41
N GLY A 376 -6.41 -5.39 -17.26
CA GLY A 376 -6.93 -6.55 -16.54
C GLY A 376 -7.91 -7.31 -17.41
N ARG A 377 -7.78 -8.65 -17.50
CA ARG A 377 -8.80 -9.46 -18.18
C ARG A 377 -10.10 -9.44 -17.41
N LEU A 378 -11.18 -9.59 -18.16
CA LEU A 378 -12.54 -9.56 -17.70
C LEU A 378 -13.01 -10.94 -17.26
N VAL A 379 -13.73 -11.05 -16.16
CA VAL A 379 -14.32 -12.32 -15.69
C VAL A 379 -15.49 -12.76 -16.57
N PRO A 380 -15.89 -14.05 -16.57
CA PRO A 380 -17.08 -14.49 -17.28
C PRO A 380 -18.32 -13.67 -16.90
N ARG A 381 -19.17 -13.38 -17.89
CA ARG A 381 -20.37 -12.51 -17.85
C ARG A 381 -20.13 -11.01 -17.78
N ALA A 382 -18.88 -10.56 -17.64
CA ALA A 382 -18.54 -9.15 -17.79
C ALA A 382 -18.87 -8.64 -19.20
N LYS A 383 -19.19 -7.36 -19.32
CA LYS A 383 -19.32 -6.70 -20.62
C LYS A 383 -17.93 -6.53 -21.22
N CYS A 384 -17.79 -6.87 -22.49
CA CYS A 384 -16.51 -6.81 -23.19
C CYS A 384 -16.69 -6.13 -24.55
N LYS A 385 -15.61 -5.52 -25.04
CA LYS A 385 -15.52 -5.00 -26.41
C LYS A 385 -14.41 -5.76 -27.12
N ARG A 386 -14.71 -6.38 -28.26
CA ARG A 386 -13.67 -6.96 -29.11
C ARG A 386 -12.82 -5.83 -29.68
N HIS A 387 -11.51 -5.91 -29.49
CA HIS A 387 -10.55 -5.03 -30.14
C HIS A 387 -10.24 -5.56 -31.54
N LEU A 388 -9.99 -4.66 -32.51
CA LEU A 388 -9.55 -5.08 -33.86
C LEU A 388 -8.20 -5.82 -33.83
N TYR A 389 -7.35 -5.46 -32.87
CA TYR A 389 -6.01 -5.99 -32.67
C TYR A 389 -5.77 -6.22 -31.16
N GLY A 390 -5.05 -7.29 -30.82
CA GLY A 390 -4.67 -7.61 -29.44
C GLY A 390 -5.12 -9.01 -29.00
N GLU A 391 -5.15 -9.21 -27.69
CA GLU A 391 -5.55 -10.48 -27.08
C GLU A 391 -7.05 -10.52 -26.78
N GLU A 392 -7.56 -11.73 -26.56
CA GLU A 392 -8.89 -11.94 -25.99
C GLU A 392 -8.99 -11.23 -24.62
N PRO A 393 -9.91 -10.26 -24.44
CA PRO A 393 -10.04 -9.51 -23.18
C PRO A 393 -10.62 -10.36 -22.05
N CYS A 394 -11.29 -11.47 -22.36
CA CYS A 394 -11.96 -12.31 -21.38
C CYS A 394 -11.02 -13.39 -20.79
N TYR A 395 -11.12 -13.61 -19.49
CA TYR A 395 -10.38 -14.66 -18.77
C TYR A 395 -11.13 -15.99 -18.83
N ASN A 396 -10.46 -17.06 -19.29
CA ASN A 396 -11.03 -18.41 -19.46
C ASN A 396 -12.41 -18.43 -20.18
N SER A 397 -12.62 -17.46 -21.06
CA SER A 397 -13.88 -17.22 -21.78
C SER A 397 -13.58 -16.39 -23.03
N ARG A 398 -14.57 -16.21 -23.90
CA ARG A 398 -14.44 -15.41 -25.13
C ARG A 398 -15.44 -14.28 -25.15
N CYS A 399 -15.03 -13.12 -25.64
CA CYS A 399 -15.95 -12.02 -25.87
C CYS A 399 -16.86 -12.33 -27.06
N LEU A 400 -18.15 -12.59 -26.80
CA LEU A 400 -19.17 -12.89 -27.79
C LEU A 400 -20.40 -12.04 -27.53
N ASN A 401 -20.92 -11.37 -28.57
CA ASN A 401 -22.05 -10.45 -28.44
C ASN A 401 -21.87 -9.43 -27.29
N ASN A 402 -20.65 -8.90 -27.13
CA ASN A 402 -20.23 -7.96 -26.09
C ASN A 402 -20.29 -8.48 -24.63
N ILE A 403 -20.27 -9.80 -24.44
CA ILE A 403 -20.24 -10.44 -23.12
C ILE A 403 -19.16 -11.53 -23.09
N CYS A 404 -18.43 -11.68 -21.98
CA CYS A 404 -17.50 -12.79 -21.79
C CYS A 404 -18.25 -14.11 -21.55
N VAL A 405 -18.23 -15.03 -22.52
CA VAL A 405 -18.92 -16.33 -22.47
C VAL A 405 -17.90 -17.46 -22.27
N ALA A 406 -18.10 -18.29 -21.25
CA ALA A 406 -17.21 -19.43 -20.99
C ALA A 406 -17.28 -20.46 -22.13
N GLU A 407 -16.13 -21.03 -22.52
CA GLU A 407 -16.06 -21.93 -23.67
C GLU A 407 -16.90 -23.21 -23.52
N LEU A 408 -17.19 -23.64 -22.28
CA LEU A 408 -18.08 -24.77 -21.99
C LEU A 408 -19.52 -24.60 -22.52
N PHE A 409 -19.95 -23.37 -22.82
CA PHE A 409 -21.29 -23.08 -23.39
C PHE A 409 -21.27 -22.89 -24.91
N LEU A 410 -20.12 -23.11 -25.57
CA LEU A 410 -19.96 -22.97 -27.02
C LEU A 410 -20.00 -24.31 -27.77
N ALA A 411 -20.05 -25.42 -27.04
CA ALA A 411 -20.39 -26.75 -27.56
C ALA A 411 -21.87 -27.01 -27.31
#